data_AF-K1TA67-F1
#
_entry.id   AF-K1TA67-F1
#
_cell.length_a   1.000
_cell.length_b   1.000
_cell.length_c   1.000
_cell.angle_alpha   90.00
_cell.angle_beta   90.00
_cell.angle_gamma   90.00
#
_symmetry.space_group_name_H-M   'P 1'
#
loop_
_entity.id
_entity.type
_entity.pdbx_description
1 polymer ?
#
loop_
_entity_poly.entity_id
_entity_poly.type
_entity_poly.pdbx_seq_one_letter_code
_entity_poly.pdbx_strand_id
1 'polypeptide(L)' 'AAMDACGVDPMFYACRERGKDEFLPWDIVNMGVHRAHLWHEREQAYKAELSPDCRRQCTGCGALALMTEGGKCDA' A
#
# COMPACT_ATOMS: atom_id res chain seq x y z
N ALA A 1 -23.81 19.13 -7.54
CA ALA A 1 -23.19 17.87 -7.99
C ALA A 1 -23.60 16.73 -7.06
N ALA A 2 -23.30 15.46 -7.39
CA ALA A 2 -23.73 14.30 -6.57
C ALA A 2 -23.18 14.34 -5.14
N MET A 3 -21.93 14.82 -4.96
CA MET A 3 -21.30 14.94 -3.64
C MET A 3 -21.94 16.04 -2.79
N ASP A 4 -22.23 17.20 -3.37
CA ASP A 4 -22.92 18.32 -2.66
C ASP A 4 -24.30 17.90 -2.16
N ALA A 5 -25.07 17.16 -2.97
CA ALA A 5 -26.40 16.69 -2.62
C ALA A 5 -26.38 15.72 -1.41
N CYS A 6 -25.26 15.03 -1.21
CA CYS A 6 -25.04 14.13 -0.08
C CYS A 6 -24.34 14.82 1.11
N GLY A 7 -24.01 16.11 1.02
CA GLY A 7 -23.25 16.82 2.06
C GLY A 7 -21.81 16.32 2.23
N VAL A 8 -21.21 15.80 1.15
CA VAL A 8 -19.86 15.21 1.16
C VAL A 8 -18.87 16.22 0.56
N ASP A 9 -17.80 16.54 1.31
CA ASP A 9 -16.70 17.36 0.79
C ASP A 9 -15.74 16.50 -0.06
N PRO A 10 -15.65 16.73 -1.39
CA PRO A 10 -14.69 16.03 -2.26
C PRO A 10 -13.24 16.26 -1.86
N MET A 11 -12.89 17.46 -1.40
CA MET A 11 -11.49 17.85 -1.14
C MET A 11 -10.93 17.05 0.03
N PHE A 12 -11.76 16.74 1.03
CA PHE A 12 -11.40 15.85 2.11
C PHE A 12 -10.93 14.47 1.63
N TYR A 13 -11.59 13.88 0.62
CA TYR A 13 -11.25 12.53 0.14
C TYR A 13 -10.14 12.53 -0.91
N ALA A 14 -10.14 13.52 -1.80
CA ALA A 14 -9.24 13.56 -2.95
C ALA A 14 -7.88 14.21 -2.66
N CYS A 15 -7.83 15.16 -1.71
CA CYS A 15 -6.68 16.06 -1.58
C CYS A 15 -6.01 16.05 -0.21
N ARG A 16 -6.56 15.35 0.79
CA ARG A 16 -5.90 15.28 2.09
C ARG A 16 -4.67 14.39 2.04
N GLU A 17 -3.63 14.80 2.75
CA GLU A 17 -2.53 13.90 3.06
C GLU A 17 -2.97 12.86 4.09
N ARG A 18 -2.44 11.65 3.91
CA ARG A 18 -2.69 10.52 4.80
C ARG A 18 -1.51 10.28 5.74
N GLY A 19 -1.83 10.17 7.03
CA GLY A 19 -0.86 9.91 8.10
C GLY A 19 -0.44 8.44 8.16
N LYS A 20 0.67 8.17 8.86
CA LYS A 20 1.18 6.80 9.03
C LYS A 20 0.31 5.95 9.95
N ASP A 21 -0.26 6.57 10.97
CA ASP A 21 -0.92 5.86 12.07
C ASP A 21 -2.44 5.79 11.90
N GLU A 22 -2.98 6.33 10.80
CA GLU A 22 -4.40 6.17 10.50
C GLU A 22 -4.68 4.87 9.74
N PHE A 23 -5.96 4.54 9.66
CA PHE A 23 -6.48 3.47 8.83
C PHE A 23 -6.37 3.85 7.35
N LEU A 24 -5.65 3.06 6.56
CA LEU A 24 -5.37 3.30 5.14
C LEU A 24 -6.24 2.43 4.23
N PRO A 25 -6.45 2.79 2.94
CA PRO A 25 -7.32 2.02 2.06
C PRO A 25 -6.86 0.57 1.89
N TRP A 26 -5.55 0.32 1.93
CA TRP A 26 -4.98 -1.01 1.90
C TRP A 26 -5.13 -1.80 3.20
N ASP A 27 -5.52 -1.18 4.31
CA ASP A 27 -5.83 -1.91 5.55
C ASP A 27 -7.17 -2.67 5.44
N ILE A 28 -8.01 -2.34 4.44
CA ILE A 28 -9.29 -3.02 4.15
C ILE A 28 -9.06 -4.36 3.43
N VAL A 29 -7.99 -4.47 2.64
CA VAL A 29 -7.74 -5.63 1.76
C VAL A 29 -6.43 -6.29 2.15
N ASN A 30 -6.50 -7.55 2.61
CA ASN A 30 -5.30 -8.32 2.88
C ASN A 30 -4.82 -9.02 1.60
N MET A 31 -3.67 -8.56 1.07
CA MET A 31 -2.99 -9.15 -0.10
C MET A 31 -1.70 -9.89 0.29
N GLY A 32 -1.57 -10.29 1.55
CA GLY A 32 -0.35 -10.90 2.10
C GLY A 32 0.84 -9.94 2.24
N VAL A 33 0.71 -8.69 1.80
CA VAL A 33 1.76 -7.67 1.92
C VAL A 33 1.69 -7.00 3.29
N HIS A 34 2.84 -6.82 3.93
CA HIS A 34 2.93 -6.11 5.21
C HIS A 34 2.58 -4.63 5.04
N ARG A 35 1.74 -4.10 5.94
CA ARG A 35 1.42 -2.66 6.02
C ARG A 35 2.67 -1.77 6.06
N ALA A 36 3.71 -2.23 6.75
CA ALA A 36 4.99 -1.51 6.83
C ALA A 36 5.69 -1.40 5.46
N HIS A 37 5.59 -2.42 4.61
CA HIS A 37 6.14 -2.39 3.26
C HIS A 37 5.36 -1.40 2.38
N LEU A 38 4.02 -1.43 2.40
CA LEU A 38 3.20 -0.46 1.65
C LEU A 38 3.48 0.99 2.05
N TRP A 39 3.72 1.24 3.34
CA TRP A 39 4.12 2.56 3.82
C TRP A 39 5.51 2.96 3.29
N HIS A 40 6.48 2.05 3.36
CA HIS A 40 7.81 2.28 2.82
C HIS A 40 7.78 2.63 1.33
N GLU A 41 7.05 1.84 0.52
CA GLU A 41 6.91 2.09 -0.92
C GLU A 41 6.23 3.44 -1.21
N ARG A 42 5.25 3.86 -0.39
CA ARG A 42 4.67 5.21 -0.49
C ARG A 42 5.72 6.30 -0.23
N GLU A 43 6.58 6.13 0.77
CA GLU A 43 7.66 7.08 1.04
C GLU A 43 8.67 7.16 -0.11
N GLN A 44 9.03 6.02 -0.72
CA GLN A 44 9.89 5.99 -1.91
C GLN A 44 9.22 6.69 -3.11
N ALA A 45 7.93 6.43 -3.33
CA ALA A 45 7.17 7.03 -4.43
C ALA A 45 7.17 8.56 -4.36
N TYR A 46 7.01 9.16 -3.17
CA TYR A 46 7.09 10.61 -3.03
C TYR A 46 8.49 11.20 -3.23
N LYS A 47 9.54 10.38 -3.04
CA LYS A 47 10.92 10.75 -3.35
C LYS A 47 11.28 10.50 -4.81
N ALA A 48 10.38 9.92 -5.60
CA ALA A 48 10.67 9.38 -6.94
C ALA A 48 11.83 8.37 -6.95
N GLU A 49 11.97 7.61 -5.86
CA GLU A 49 12.97 6.54 -5.70
C GLU A 49 12.34 5.19 -6.06
N LEU A 50 13.12 4.35 -6.78
CA LEU A 50 12.68 3.01 -7.15
C LEU A 50 13.16 2.01 -6.10
N SER A 51 12.26 1.11 -5.72
CA SER A 51 12.62 -0.10 -4.99
C SER A 51 13.37 -1.08 -5.89
N PRO A 52 14.32 -1.86 -5.34
CA PRO A 52 15.11 -2.81 -6.13
C PRO A 52 14.24 -3.93 -6.72
N ASP A 53 14.67 -4.50 -7.84
CA ASP A 53 14.06 -5.70 -8.43
C ASP A 53 14.13 -6.87 -7.41
N CYS A 54 12.96 -7.38 -7.01
CA CYS A 54 12.85 -8.40 -5.97
C CYS A 54 13.51 -9.73 -6.34
N ARG A 55 13.74 -10.00 -7.63
CA ARG A 55 14.48 -11.18 -8.12
C ARG A 55 15.97 -11.07 -7.88
N ARG A 56 16.47 -9.84 -7.75
CA ARG A 56 17.88 -9.55 -7.42
C ARG A 56 18.09 -9.41 -5.92
N GLN A 57 17.14 -8.78 -5.23
CA GLN A 57 17.16 -8.58 -3.79
C GLN A 57 15.74 -8.50 -3.26
N CYS A 58 15.36 -9.47 -2.40
CA CYS A 58 14.04 -9.47 -1.76
C CYS A 58 13.76 -8.14 -1.04
N THR A 59 12.61 -7.53 -1.34
CA THR A 59 12.15 -6.27 -0.74
C THR A 59 11.39 -6.47 0.57
N GLY A 60 11.16 -7.73 0.97
CA GLY A 60 10.48 -8.06 2.22
C GLY A 60 8.99 -7.70 2.24
N CYS A 61 8.31 -7.80 1.09
CA CYS A 61 6.90 -7.40 0.99
C CYS A 61 5.95 -8.23 1.86
N GLY A 62 6.28 -9.49 2.16
CA GLY A 62 5.47 -10.40 2.98
C GLY A 62 4.56 -11.36 2.20
N ALA A 63 4.40 -11.15 0.88
CA ALA A 63 3.48 -11.94 0.04
C ALA A 63 3.75 -13.46 0.06
N LEU A 64 4.95 -13.88 0.45
CA LEU A 64 5.29 -15.29 0.70
C LEU A 64 4.30 -15.98 1.65
N ALA A 65 3.69 -15.24 2.61
CA ALA A 65 2.70 -15.77 3.53
C ALA A 65 1.41 -16.29 2.84
N LEU A 66 1.15 -15.89 1.60
CA LEU A 66 0.02 -16.42 0.81
C LEU A 66 0.29 -17.83 0.26
N MET A 67 1.55 -18.29 0.26
CA MET A 67 1.89 -19.63 -0.22
C MET A 67 1.75 -20.65 0.90
N THR A 68 0.56 -21.27 0.98
CA THR A 68 0.16 -22.19 2.05
C THR A 68 0.84 -23.56 2.00
N GLU A 69 1.46 -23.93 0.87
CA GLU A 69 2.06 -25.25 0.63
C GLU A 69 3.60 -25.22 0.63
N GLY A 70 4.21 -24.24 1.30
CA GLY A 70 5.68 -24.11 1.33
C GLY A 70 6.27 -23.61 0.00
N GLY A 71 5.47 -22.86 -0.76
CA GLY A 71 5.89 -22.26 -2.03
C GLY A 71 7.03 -21.26 -1.85
N LYS A 72 7.82 -21.09 -2.91
CA LYS A 72 8.89 -20.10 -2.97
C LYS A 72 8.41 -18.92 -3.80
N CYS A 73 8.65 -17.71 -3.31
CA CYS A 73 8.42 -16.48 -4.07
C CYS A 73 9.43 -16.44 -5.22
N ASP A 74 8.93 -16.47 -6.46
CA ASP A 74 9.69 -16.39 -7.70
C ASP A 74 9.52 -15.05 -8.43
N ALA A 75 8.74 -14.15 -7.83
CA ALA A 75 8.52 -12.76 -8.26
C ALA A 75 9.83 -12.02 -8.49
#